data_AF-A0A401JHN7-F1
#
_entry.id   AF-A0A401JHN7-F1
#
_cell.length_a   1.000
_cell.length_b   1.000
_cell.length_c   1.000
_cell.angle_alpha   90.00
_cell.angle_beta   90.00
_cell.angle_gamma   90.00
#
_symmetry.space_group_name_H-M   'P 1'
#
loop_
_entity.id
_entity.type
_entity.pdbx_description
1 polymer ?
#
loop_
_entity_poly.entity_id
_entity_poly.type
_entity_poly.pdbx_seq_one_letter_code
_entity_poly.pdbx_strand_id
1 'polypeptide(L)'
;MKPVHEQVSLDKAVAGMILVENLSDAEGNMLLPRGAALTESALIILRRRRIKYLHVLTTAYAPADMKTAHALQHQRLTKLFRADGNTEANDLLLRHLLQYRLGENHE
;
A
#
# COMPACT_ATOMS: atom_id res chain seq x y z
N MET A 1 -19.73 10.01 7.53
CA MET A 1 -18.89 9.35 8.54
C MET A 1 -17.54 10.05 8.56
N LYS A 2 -17.12 10.68 9.66
CA LYS A 2 -15.75 11.24 9.75
C LYS A 2 -14.78 10.05 9.82
N PRO A 3 -13.75 9.96 8.97
CA PRO A 3 -12.77 8.90 9.08
C PRO A 3 -12.07 9.05 10.44
N VAL A 4 -12.24 8.05 11.30
CA VAL A 4 -11.51 7.97 12.56
C VAL A 4 -10.08 7.61 12.20
N HIS A 5 -9.13 8.43 12.64
CA HIS A 5 -7.71 8.17 12.52
C HIS A 5 -7.15 7.86 13.91
N GLU A 6 -6.19 6.96 13.97
CA GLU A 6 -5.50 6.59 15.21
C GLU A 6 -4.00 6.62 14.98
N GLN A 7 -3.29 7.10 16.00
CA GLN A 7 -1.84 6.98 16.06
C GLN A 7 -1.48 5.59 16.57
N VAL A 8 -0.84 4.81 15.72
CA VAL A 8 -0.42 3.44 16.03
C VAL A 8 1.10 3.40 16.09
N SER A 9 1.64 2.67 17.08
CA SER A 9 3.07 2.38 17.13
C SER A 9 3.44 1.44 15.98
N LEU A 10 4.62 1.61 15.39
CA LEU A 10 5.07 0.72 14.31
C LEU A 10 5.05 -0.77 14.71
N ASP A 11 5.24 -1.09 15.98
CA ASP A 11 5.16 -2.47 16.50
C ASP A 11 3.74 -3.06 16.46
N LYS A 12 2.70 -2.21 16.48
CA LYS A 12 1.29 -2.60 16.37
C LYS A 12 0.74 -2.42 14.94
N ALA A 13 1.52 -1.84 14.04
CA ALA A 13 1.12 -1.63 12.66
C ALA A 13 1.14 -2.96 11.90
N VAL A 14 0.08 -3.23 11.14
CA VAL A 14 -0.09 -4.46 10.36
C VAL A 14 -0.20 -4.10 8.88
N ALA A 15 0.29 -4.98 8.01
CA ALA A 15 0.15 -4.82 6.57
C ALA A 15 -1.34 -4.67 6.21
N GLY A 16 -1.61 -3.68 5.36
CA GLY A 16 -2.87 -3.25 4.78
C GLY A 16 -3.63 -2.18 5.55
N MET A 17 -3.10 -1.70 6.69
CA MET A 17 -3.53 -0.40 7.23
C MET A 17 -3.22 0.73 6.25
N ILE A 18 -4.07 1.78 6.21
CA ILE A 18 -3.90 2.91 5.28
C ILE A 18 -3.40 4.14 6.05
N LEU A 19 -2.34 4.77 5.54
CA LEU A 19 -1.79 6.00 6.11
C LEU A 19 -2.72 7.20 5.89
N VAL A 20 -2.92 8.00 6.93
CA VAL A 20 -3.78 9.19 6.92
C VAL A 20 -3.03 10.44 6.43
N GLU A 21 -1.70 10.42 6.55
CA GLU A 21 -0.81 11.51 6.18
C GLU A 21 0.47 11.01 5.50
N ASN A 22 1.26 11.94 4.97
CA ASN A 22 2.56 11.62 4.40
C ASN A 22 3.52 11.22 5.53
N LEU A 23 4.19 10.08 5.34
CA LEU A 23 5.19 9.61 6.26
C LEU A 23 6.57 10.00 5.74
N SER A 24 7.29 10.81 6.52
CA SER A 24 8.66 11.23 6.22
C SER A 24 9.65 10.63 7.23
N ASP A 25 10.92 10.51 6.84
CA ASP A 25 11.99 10.12 7.75
C ASP A 25 12.55 11.32 8.55
N ALA A 26 13.55 11.05 9.39
CA ALA A 26 14.22 12.06 10.19
C ALA A 26 14.97 13.12 9.37
N GLU A 27 15.29 12.83 8.10
CA GLU A 27 15.95 13.75 7.17
C GLU A 27 14.94 14.55 6.34
N GLY A 28 13.63 14.31 6.53
CA GLY A 28 12.56 14.97 5.82
C GLY A 28 12.20 14.33 4.46
N ASN A 29 12.83 13.21 4.10
CA ASN A 29 12.51 12.49 2.87
C ASN A 29 11.19 11.75 3.02
N MET A 30 10.28 11.93 2.06
CA MET A 30 8.99 11.23 2.05
C MET A 30 9.21 9.74 1.76
N LEU A 31 8.80 8.89 2.70
CA LEU A 31 8.88 7.44 2.59
C LEU A 31 7.62 6.86 1.95
N LEU A 32 6.46 7.33 2.41
CA LEU A 32 5.16 6.86 1.95
C LEU A 32 4.19 8.04 1.85
N PRO A 33 3.43 8.15 0.75
CA PRO A 33 2.43 9.17 0.62
C PRO A 33 1.18 8.85 1.46
N ARG A 34 0.42 9.89 1.80
CA ARG A 34 -0.93 9.77 2.34
C ARG A 34 -1.79 8.85 1.47
N GLY A 35 -2.56 7.98 2.11
CA GLY A 35 -3.41 7.01 1.43
C GLY A 35 -2.68 5.75 0.94
N ALA A 36 -1.37 5.64 1.16
CA ALA A 36 -0.65 4.40 0.92
C ALA A 36 -1.08 3.33 1.92
N ALA A 37 -1.29 2.11 1.41
CA ALA A 37 -1.44 0.93 2.24
C ALA A 37 -0.06 0.48 2.73
N LEU A 38 0.05 0.15 4.01
CA LEU A 38 1.25 -0.46 4.58
C LEU A 38 1.42 -1.86 3.97
N THR A 39 2.50 -2.12 3.27
CA THR A 39 2.85 -3.49 2.88
C THR A 39 3.82 -4.09 3.90
N GLU A 40 3.99 -5.42 3.91
CA GLU A 40 5.02 -6.06 4.73
C GLU A 40 6.42 -5.48 4.44
N SER A 41 6.72 -5.25 3.15
CA SER A 41 7.95 -4.60 2.70
C SER A 41 8.08 -3.18 3.26
N ALA A 42 7.00 -2.41 3.27
CA ALA A 42 6.97 -1.08 3.84
C ALA A 42 7.27 -1.11 5.34
N LEU A 43 6.63 -2.00 6.11
CA LEU A 43 6.87 -2.13 7.55
C LEU A 43 8.35 -2.43 7.87
N ILE A 44 9.01 -3.27 7.08
CA ILE A 44 10.46 -3.56 7.23
C ILE A 44 11.29 -2.30 7.03
N ILE A 45 11.00 -1.51 5.99
CA ILE A 45 11.71 -0.26 5.70
C ILE A 45 11.50 0.76 6.83
N LEU A 46 10.27 0.90 7.31
CA LEU A 46 9.93 1.80 8.41
C LEU A 46 10.68 1.43 9.71
N ARG A 47 10.83 0.13 9.99
CA ARG A 47 11.61 -0.36 11.15
C ARG A 47 13.08 0.01 11.04
N ARG A 48 13.67 -0.17 9.85
CA ARG A 48 15.07 0.22 9.58
C ARG A 48 15.30 1.72 9.74
N ARG A 49 14.34 2.54 9.33
CA ARG A 49 14.37 4.01 9.50
C ARG A 49 13.93 4.50 10.89
N ARG A 50 13.71 3.58 11.84
CA ARG A 50 13.35 3.87 13.24
C ARG A 50 12.11 4.75 13.41
N ILE A 51 11.13 4.61 12.51
CA ILE A 51 9.82 5.27 12.67
C ILE A 51 9.13 4.65 13.89
N LYS A 52 8.74 5.48 14.87
CA LYS A 52 8.12 5.00 16.12
C LYS A 52 6.59 4.95 16.04
N TYR A 53 5.99 5.92 15.36
CA TYR A 53 4.55 6.13 15.31
C TYR A 53 4.11 6.51 13.91
N LEU A 54 2.89 6.13 13.55
CA LEU A 54 2.26 6.43 12.26
C LEU A 54 0.74 6.60 12.45
N HIS A 55 0.14 7.47 11.64
CA HIS A 55 -1.30 7.72 11.67
C HIS A 55 -2.00 6.90 10.61
N VAL A 56 -2.92 6.03 11.02
CA VAL A 56 -3.66 5.11 10.15
C VAL A 56 -5.16 5.33 10.27
N LEU A 57 -5.87 4.96 9.20
CA LEU A 57 -7.33 4.96 9.18
C LEU A 57 -7.88 3.81 10.03
N THR A 58 -8.60 4.14 11.10
CA THR A 58 -9.26 3.22 12.03
C THR A 58 -10.64 2.79 11.53
N THR A 59 -10.84 2.66 10.22
CA THR A 59 -12.00 1.89 9.76
C THR A 59 -11.65 0.43 10.02
N ALA A 60 -12.42 -0.23 10.88
CA ALA A 60 -12.20 -1.61 11.29
C ALA A 60 -11.86 -2.50 10.09
N TYR A 61 -10.57 -2.76 9.90
CA TYR A 61 -10.07 -3.47 8.72
C TYR A 61 -10.13 -4.95 9.05
N ALA A 62 -11.26 -5.58 8.74
CA ALA A 62 -11.33 -7.03 8.78
C ALA A 62 -10.40 -7.58 7.68
N PRO A 63 -9.64 -8.67 7.92
CA PRO A 63 -8.78 -9.27 6.89
C PRO A 63 -9.54 -9.69 5.61
N ALA A 64 -10.87 -9.81 5.68
CA ALA A 64 -11.75 -10.00 4.52
C ALA A 64 -11.76 -8.80 3.55
N ASP A 65 -11.54 -7.58 4.02
CA ASP A 65 -11.54 -6.37 3.20
C ASP A 65 -10.24 -6.21 2.39
N MET A 66 -9.14 -6.82 2.83
CA MET A 66 -7.87 -6.84 2.10
C MET A 66 -8.01 -7.53 0.74
N LYS A 67 -8.66 -8.70 0.72
CA LYS A 67 -8.91 -9.47 -0.52
C LYS A 67 -9.83 -8.71 -1.46
N THR A 68 -10.84 -8.05 -0.91
CA THR A 68 -11.80 -7.25 -1.68
C THR A 68 -11.15 -5.99 -2.27
N ALA A 69 -10.32 -5.30 -1.48
CA ALA A 69 -9.52 -4.16 -1.93
C ALA A 69 -8.51 -4.58 -3.02
N HIS A 70 -7.83 -5.71 -2.83
CA HIS A 70 -6.95 -6.32 -3.84
C HIS A 70 -7.70 -6.63 -5.13
N ALA A 71 -8.85 -7.29 -5.05
CA ALA A 71 -9.65 -7.65 -6.21
C ALA A 71 -10.13 -6.41 -6.97
N LEU A 72 -10.57 -5.37 -6.24
CA LEU A 72 -10.98 -4.09 -6.85
C LEU A 72 -9.80 -3.40 -7.54
N GLN A 73 -8.62 -3.42 -6.93
CA GLN A 73 -7.42 -2.79 -7.48
C GLN A 73 -6.92 -3.53 -8.72
N HIS A 74 -6.94 -4.87 -8.70
CA HIS A 74 -6.68 -5.71 -9.87
C HIS A 74 -7.67 -5.40 -10.99
N GLN A 75 -8.98 -5.36 -10.70
CA GLN A 75 -10.01 -5.05 -11.70
C GLN A 75 -9.84 -3.67 -12.32
N ARG A 76 -9.43 -2.66 -11.54
CA ARG A 76 -9.15 -1.30 -12.05
C ARG A 76 -7.94 -1.30 -12.98
N LEU A 77 -6.86 -1.98 -12.61
CA LEU A 77 -5.68 -2.12 -13.45
C LEU A 77 -6.02 -2.85 -14.75
N THR A 78 -6.70 -4.00 -14.69
CA THR A 78 -7.13 -4.71 -15.91
C THR A 78 -7.97 -3.82 -16.83
N LYS A 79 -8.85 -2.95 -16.29
CA LYS A 79 -9.63 -2.00 -17.11
C LYS A 79 -8.76 -0.92 -17.77
N LEU A 80 -7.76 -0.39 -17.07
CA LEU A 80 -6.84 0.64 -17.60
C LEU A 80 -5.99 0.07 -18.74
N PHE A 81 -5.44 -1.13 -18.56
CA PHE A 81 -4.52 -1.74 -19.53
C PHE A 81 -5.22 -2.41 -20.73
N ARG A 82 -6.55 -2.52 -20.71
CA ARG A 82 -7.36 -3.10 -21.81
C ARG A 82 -7.66 -2.11 -22.95
N ALA A 83 -7.42 -0.82 -22.75
CA ALA A 83 -7.86 0.22 -23.69
C ALA A 83 -6.86 0.52 -24.83
N ASP A 84 -5.58 0.20 -24.67
CA ASP A 84 -4.55 0.59 -25.64
C ASP A 84 -4.07 -0.62 -26.48
N GLY A 85 -4.14 -0.45 -27.80
CA GLY A 85 -3.86 -1.48 -28.83
C GLY A 85 -2.42 -1.99 -28.92
N ASN A 86 -1.59 -1.77 -27.88
CA ASN A 86 -0.26 -2.37 -27.74
C ASN A 86 -0.27 -3.39 -26.59
N THR A 87 -1.01 -4.47 -26.81
CA THR A 87 -1.42 -5.44 -25.78
C THR A 87 -0.25 -6.12 -25.09
N GLU A 88 0.85 -6.42 -25.80
CA GLU A 88 2.01 -7.10 -25.19
C GLU A 88 2.78 -6.22 -24.19
N ALA A 89 3.10 -4.99 -24.56
CA ALA A 89 3.84 -4.08 -23.67
C ALA A 89 3.01 -3.70 -22.42
N ASN A 90 1.70 -3.55 -22.61
CA ASN A 90 0.76 -3.27 -21.52
C ASN A 90 0.59 -4.47 -20.58
N ASP A 91 0.54 -5.69 -21.10
CA ASP A 91 0.48 -6.90 -20.26
C ASP A 91 1.76 -7.12 -19.46
N LEU A 92 2.92 -6.75 -20.03
CA LEU A 92 4.21 -6.86 -19.37
C LEU A 92 4.34 -5.82 -18.25
N LEU A 93 3.92 -4.57 -18.50
CA LEU A 93 3.85 -3.52 -17.49
C LEU A 93 2.84 -3.84 -16.37
N LEU A 94 1.67 -4.39 -16.73
CA LEU A 94 0.68 -4.84 -15.76
C LEU A 94 1.25 -5.95 -14.85
N ARG A 95 1.96 -6.93 -15.40
CA ARG A 95 2.62 -7.98 -14.62
C ARG A 95 3.63 -7.41 -13.63
N HIS A 96 4.50 -6.50 -14.06
CA HIS A 96 5.48 -5.88 -13.15
C HIS A 96 4.83 -5.00 -12.08
N LEU A 97 3.76 -4.27 -12.43
CA LEU A 97 3.01 -3.47 -11.46
C LEU A 97 2.32 -4.34 -10.41
N LEU A 98 1.77 -5.49 -10.84
CA LEU A 98 1.18 -6.47 -9.95
C LEU A 98 2.25 -7.07 -9.03
N GLN A 99 3.39 -7.52 -9.57
CA GLN A 99 4.51 -8.04 -8.76
C GLN A 99 5.02 -7.01 -7.73
N TYR A 100 5.22 -5.77 -8.16
CA TYR A 100 5.70 -4.70 -7.27
C TYR A 100 4.69 -4.36 -6.16
N ARG A 101 3.39 -4.30 -6.45
CA ARG A 101 2.36 -3.95 -5.45
C ARG A 101 1.92 -5.13 -4.58
N LEU A 102 1.94 -6.35 -5.12
CA LEU A 102 1.51 -7.56 -4.42
C LEU A 102 2.63 -8.21 -3.61
N GLY A 103 3.88 -7.79 -3.81
CA GLY A 103 5.03 -8.31 -3.07
C GLY A 103 5.47 -9.71 -3.51
N GLU A 104 5.06 -10.17 -4.70
CA GLU A 104 5.55 -11.42 -5.30
C GLU A 104 6.94 -11.26 -5.91
N ASN A 105 7.85 -10.59 -5.20
CA ASN A 105 9.29 -10.66 -5.47
C ASN A 105 9.89 -11.61 -4.45
N HIS A 106 9.90 -12.89 -4.81
CA HIS A 106 10.95 -13.79 -4.37
C HIS A 106 12.20 -13.48 -5.20
N GLU A 107 13.34 -13.45 -4.51
CA GLU A 107 14.74 -13.32 -4.97
C GLU A 107 15.34 -11.91 -5.03
#